data_AF-A0A1Z5KFH1-F1
#
_entry.id   AF-A0A1Z5KFH1-F1
#
_cell.length_a   1.000
_cell.length_b   1.000
_cell.length_c   1.000
_cell.angle_alpha   90.00
_cell.angle_beta   90.00
_cell.angle_gamma   90.00
#
_symmetry.space_group_name_H-M   'P 1'
#
loop_
_entity.id
_entity.type
_entity.pdbx_description
1 polymer ?
#
loop_
_entity_poly.entity_id
_entity_poly.type
_entity_poly.pdbx_seq_one_letter_code
_entity_poly.pdbx_strand_id
1 'polypeptide(L)'
;MNAFLRFIVLSPALLSATSFPALRNFDFSVATRPLALQYTLQRHGISALRSLKTTDFWLFGTHETPSKIAQAIWLLICGYGDAAHEVLLGVNATNQDIAEYAATHPGQTSWHQDHPLEDVNDLVHSLIHRYEGDFMGEGGHSGFENAKYWAAGGPKEYKNFGNTDAASSVSLIHKALLQWSSLHTPKIAADVVSTNSARIHSIIASGGKRRQVVVAPGCWDPFAFIDLCSTAEQLSSLEQDQLKILQEFELRLLLRYVLLEQRGCDLEILLSGEEQQ
;
A
#
# COMPACT_ATOMS: atom_id res chain seq x y z
N MET A 1 -38.89 1.08 8.26
CA MET A 1 -38.46 0.30 7.08
C MET A 1 -37.57 1.18 6.23
N ASN A 2 -36.27 0.97 6.05
CA ASN A 2 -35.31 0.17 6.80
C ASN A 2 -33.93 0.75 6.44
N ALA A 3 -33.23 1.34 7.41
CA ALA A 3 -31.81 1.69 7.28
C ALA A 3 -30.93 0.46 6.94
N PHE A 4 -31.51 -0.74 7.07
CA PHE A 4 -31.01 -2.02 6.65
C PHE A 4 -30.80 -2.20 5.12
N LEU A 5 -31.43 -1.38 4.27
CA LEU A 5 -31.29 -1.53 2.81
C LEU A 5 -30.12 -0.72 2.20
N ARG A 6 -29.43 0.13 2.99
CA ARG A 6 -28.18 0.77 2.57
C ARG A 6 -26.93 -0.11 2.77
N PHE A 7 -27.11 -1.30 3.33
CA PHE A 7 -26.01 -2.19 3.74
C PHE A 7 -25.67 -3.31 2.75
N ILE A 8 -26.29 -3.37 1.57
CA ILE A 8 -26.22 -4.55 0.67
C ILE A 8 -25.60 -4.24 -0.70
N VAL A 9 -25.17 -3.00 -1.00
CA VAL A 9 -24.67 -2.63 -2.34
C VAL A 9 -23.13 -2.49 -2.41
N LEU A 10 -22.38 -3.19 -1.55
CA LEU A 10 -20.90 -3.25 -1.67
C LEU A 10 -20.39 -4.51 -2.39
N SER A 11 -21.28 -5.41 -2.82
CA SER A 11 -20.90 -6.80 -3.08
C SER A 11 -20.73 -7.26 -4.55
N PRO A 12 -21.02 -6.44 -5.59
CA PRO A 12 -20.46 -6.75 -6.91
C PRO A 12 -19.75 -5.59 -7.61
N ALA A 13 -19.97 -4.31 -7.31
CA ALA A 13 -19.37 -3.20 -8.07
C ALA A 13 -17.85 -3.03 -7.84
N LEU A 14 -17.37 -3.43 -6.65
CA LEU A 14 -15.94 -3.54 -6.33
C LEU A 14 -15.25 -4.68 -7.10
N LEU A 15 -16.01 -5.69 -7.54
CA LEU A 15 -15.54 -6.89 -8.24
C LEU A 15 -16.09 -7.05 -9.67
N SER A 16 -16.93 -6.12 -10.15
CA SER A 16 -17.47 -6.19 -11.49
C SER A 16 -16.35 -5.79 -12.44
N ALA A 17 -15.70 -6.84 -12.93
CA ALA A 17 -15.12 -7.06 -14.24
C ALA A 17 -15.37 -6.07 -15.39
N THR A 18 -16.34 -5.17 -15.29
CA THR A 18 -16.72 -4.18 -16.29
C THR A 18 -15.87 -2.91 -16.21
N SER A 19 -15.21 -2.61 -15.08
CA SER A 19 -14.43 -1.37 -14.93
C SER A 19 -13.00 -1.45 -15.48
N PHE A 20 -12.34 -2.62 -15.43
CA PHE A 20 -11.04 -2.87 -16.08
C PHE A 20 -10.85 -4.35 -16.46
N PRO A 21 -11.28 -4.76 -17.67
CA PRO A 21 -11.15 -6.14 -18.16
C PRO A 21 -9.71 -6.68 -18.15
N ALA A 22 -8.71 -5.78 -18.25
CA ALA A 22 -7.29 -6.12 -18.29
C ALA A 22 -6.76 -6.75 -16.99
N LEU A 23 -7.37 -6.47 -15.83
CA LEU A 23 -6.90 -6.97 -14.52
C LEU A 23 -7.54 -8.32 -14.12
N ARG A 24 -8.42 -8.88 -14.96
CA ARG A 24 -9.28 -10.02 -14.63
C ARG A 24 -8.52 -11.36 -14.58
N ASN A 25 -7.40 -11.46 -15.29
CA ASN A 25 -6.61 -12.68 -15.43
C ASN A 25 -5.17 -12.54 -14.91
N PHE A 26 -4.86 -11.46 -14.18
CA PHE A 26 -3.54 -11.33 -13.56
C PHE A 26 -3.45 -12.18 -12.31
N ASP A 27 -2.35 -12.90 -12.20
CA ASP A 27 -1.99 -13.67 -11.01
C ASP A 27 -1.38 -12.72 -9.98
N PHE A 28 -2.14 -12.42 -8.92
CA PHE A 28 -1.68 -11.59 -7.81
C PHE A 28 -0.91 -12.41 -6.76
N SER A 29 -0.78 -13.74 -6.93
CA SER A 29 -0.08 -14.60 -5.97
C SER A 29 1.43 -14.37 -5.89
N VAL A 30 2.02 -13.72 -6.92
CA VAL A 30 3.39 -13.22 -6.88
C VAL A 30 3.52 -12.11 -5.83
N ALA A 31 2.48 -11.30 -5.72
CA ALA A 31 2.35 -10.22 -4.75
C ALA A 31 1.92 -10.71 -3.36
N THR A 32 1.93 -12.01 -3.06
CA THR A 32 1.67 -12.53 -1.70
C THR A 32 2.88 -13.27 -1.13
N ARG A 33 4.04 -13.19 -1.79
CA ARG A 33 5.29 -13.82 -1.36
C ARG A 33 6.24 -12.76 -0.82
N PRO A 34 7.06 -13.08 0.19
CA PRO A 34 8.13 -12.19 0.61
C PRO A 34 9.08 -11.88 -0.56
N LEU A 35 9.37 -10.60 -0.77
CA LEU A 35 10.32 -10.09 -1.75
C LEU A 35 11.55 -9.58 -1.00
N ALA A 36 12.70 -10.24 -1.14
CA ALA A 36 13.94 -9.75 -0.54
C ALA A 36 14.44 -8.51 -1.31
N LEU A 37 14.02 -7.32 -0.89
CA LEU A 37 14.49 -6.05 -1.44
C LEU A 37 16.01 -5.95 -1.25
N GLN A 38 16.73 -5.74 -2.35
CA GLN A 38 18.19 -5.60 -2.34
C GLN A 38 18.61 -4.14 -2.16
N TYR A 39 17.69 -3.18 -2.33
CA TYR A 39 17.96 -1.75 -2.30
C TYR A 39 19.09 -1.38 -3.24
N THR A 40 18.99 -1.83 -4.49
CA THR A 40 20.06 -1.71 -5.48
C THR A 40 20.53 -0.28 -5.66
N LEU A 41 19.61 0.68 -5.70
CA LEU A 41 19.98 2.09 -5.82
C LEU A 41 20.76 2.59 -4.59
N GLN A 42 20.27 2.32 -3.38
CA GLN A 42 20.93 2.77 -2.15
C GLN A 42 22.24 2.04 -1.86
N ARG A 43 22.34 0.74 -2.18
CA ARG A 43 23.51 -0.10 -1.85
C ARG A 43 24.56 -0.14 -2.94
N HIS A 44 24.15 -0.08 -4.21
CA HIS A 44 25.05 -0.24 -5.35
C HIS A 44 25.15 1.03 -6.19
N GLY A 45 24.34 2.07 -5.91
CA GLY A 45 24.34 3.31 -6.69
C GLY A 45 23.77 3.14 -8.09
N ILE A 46 23.06 2.05 -8.36
CA ILE A 46 22.50 1.71 -9.67
C ILE A 46 21.02 1.38 -9.50
N SER A 47 20.18 2.05 -10.28
CA SER A 47 18.73 1.88 -10.25
C SER A 47 18.30 0.48 -10.70
N ALA A 48 17.39 -0.13 -9.95
CA ALA A 48 16.71 -1.36 -10.33
C ALA A 48 15.99 -1.24 -11.67
N LEU A 49 15.56 -0.03 -12.06
CA LEU A 49 14.87 0.23 -13.32
C LEU A 49 15.71 -0.12 -14.54
N ARG A 50 17.05 -0.08 -14.43
CA ARG A 50 17.94 -0.46 -15.54
C ARG A 50 17.83 -1.93 -15.93
N SER A 51 17.38 -2.78 -15.00
CA SER A 51 17.23 -4.22 -15.24
C SER A 51 15.88 -4.59 -15.85
N LEU A 52 14.93 -3.65 -15.87
CA LEU A 52 13.59 -3.88 -16.40
C LEU A 52 13.57 -3.76 -17.92
N LYS A 53 12.81 -4.63 -18.58
CA LYS A 53 12.52 -4.49 -20.00
C LYS A 53 11.45 -3.41 -20.16
N THR A 54 11.45 -2.73 -21.30
CA THR A 54 10.40 -1.75 -21.65
C THR A 54 8.99 -2.35 -21.58
N THR A 55 8.85 -3.67 -21.75
CA THR A 55 7.59 -4.42 -21.58
C THR A 55 7.09 -4.51 -20.14
N ASP A 56 7.96 -4.38 -19.14
CA ASP A 56 7.57 -4.42 -17.73
C ASP A 56 6.85 -3.13 -17.27
N PHE A 57 6.92 -2.09 -18.10
CA PHE A 57 6.22 -0.81 -17.92
C PHE A 57 4.85 -0.73 -18.63
N TRP A 58 4.35 -1.82 -19.21
CA TRP A 58 3.22 -1.83 -20.17
C TRP A 58 1.81 -1.50 -19.64
N LEU A 59 1.67 -0.81 -18.51
CA LEU A 59 0.41 -0.17 -18.12
C LEU A 59 0.25 1.28 -18.57
N PHE A 60 1.21 1.85 -19.32
CA PHE A 60 1.25 3.30 -19.56
C PHE A 60 1.30 3.75 -21.01
N GLY A 61 0.90 2.91 -21.94
CA GLY A 61 0.95 3.21 -23.38
C GLY A 61 -0.03 4.28 -23.92
N THR A 62 -0.80 5.02 -23.11
CA THR A 62 -1.82 5.95 -23.66
C THR A 62 -2.04 7.29 -22.93
N HIS A 63 -1.31 7.65 -21.87
CA HIS A 63 -1.49 8.95 -21.19
C HIS A 63 -0.17 9.65 -20.85
N GLU A 64 -0.20 10.99 -20.80
CA GLU A 64 0.97 11.89 -20.72
C GLU A 64 1.87 11.72 -19.49
N THR A 65 1.46 11.03 -18.42
CA THR A 65 2.43 10.48 -17.46
C THR A 65 1.77 9.41 -16.57
N PRO A 66 2.33 8.18 -16.50
CA PRO A 66 1.98 7.22 -15.45
C PRO A 66 1.97 7.83 -14.04
N SER A 67 0.99 7.50 -13.20
CA SER A 67 1.09 7.75 -11.75
C SER A 67 2.21 6.87 -11.21
N LYS A 68 3.16 7.48 -10.50
CA LYS A 68 4.23 6.75 -9.80
C LYS A 68 3.67 5.69 -8.85
N ILE A 69 2.50 5.93 -8.26
CA ILE A 69 1.85 5.00 -7.35
C ILE A 69 1.33 3.77 -8.11
N ALA A 70 0.65 3.98 -9.25
CA ALA A 70 0.14 2.88 -10.08
C ALA A 70 1.29 2.03 -10.61
N GLN A 71 2.38 2.66 -11.04
CA GLN A 71 3.61 1.97 -11.46
C GLN A 71 4.21 1.14 -10.33
N ALA A 72 4.35 1.71 -9.13
CA ALA A 72 4.92 1.02 -7.99
C ALA A 72 4.10 -0.22 -7.61
N ILE A 73 2.77 -0.10 -7.55
CA ILE A 73 1.88 -1.24 -7.26
C ILE A 73 2.00 -2.31 -8.37
N TRP A 74 2.08 -1.90 -9.64
CA TRP A 74 2.24 -2.85 -10.74
C TRP A 74 3.56 -3.62 -10.68
N LEU A 75 4.67 -2.90 -10.49
CA LEU A 75 6.00 -3.50 -10.36
C LEU A 75 6.05 -4.45 -9.17
N LEU A 76 5.40 -4.10 -8.07
CA LEU A 76 5.26 -4.95 -6.90
C LEU A 76 4.49 -6.24 -7.23
N ILE A 77 3.38 -6.14 -7.98
CA ILE A 77 2.62 -7.33 -8.45
C ILE A 77 3.49 -8.22 -9.35
N CYS A 78 4.35 -7.63 -10.17
CA CYS A 78 5.29 -8.35 -11.02
C CYS A 78 6.52 -8.90 -10.26
N GLY A 79 6.64 -8.65 -8.95
CA GLY A 79 7.75 -9.13 -8.12
C GLY A 79 9.02 -8.25 -8.18
N TYR A 80 8.94 -7.06 -8.77
CA TYR A 80 10.05 -6.11 -8.87
C TYR A 80 10.07 -5.14 -7.69
N GLY A 81 10.29 -5.65 -6.48
CA GLY A 81 10.21 -4.87 -5.22
C GLY A 81 11.13 -3.63 -5.18
N ASP A 82 12.40 -3.77 -5.57
CA ASP A 82 13.34 -2.63 -5.58
C ASP A 82 12.92 -1.55 -6.58
N ALA A 83 12.46 -1.95 -7.78
CA ALA A 83 11.96 -1.02 -8.78
C ALA A 83 10.66 -0.33 -8.33
N ALA A 84 9.76 -1.05 -7.67
CA ALA A 84 8.56 -0.49 -7.09
C ALA A 84 8.89 0.58 -6.04
N HIS A 85 9.88 0.31 -5.18
CA HIS A 85 10.37 1.24 -4.17
C HIS A 85 10.97 2.51 -4.80
N GLU A 86 11.86 2.34 -5.78
CA GLU A 86 12.49 3.46 -6.48
C GLU A 86 11.47 4.34 -7.21
N VAL A 87 10.50 3.74 -7.91
CA VAL A 87 9.45 4.51 -8.61
C VAL A 87 8.57 5.26 -7.64
N LEU A 88 8.22 4.65 -6.50
CA LEU A 88 7.44 5.33 -5.46
C LEU A 88 8.16 6.58 -4.95
N LEU A 89 9.50 6.52 -4.85
CA LEU A 89 10.39 7.63 -4.49
C LEU A 89 10.62 8.65 -5.63
N GLY A 90 9.96 8.49 -6.78
CA GLY A 90 9.99 9.44 -7.90
C GLY A 90 11.02 9.13 -8.99
N VAL A 91 11.74 8.00 -8.89
CA VAL A 91 12.67 7.56 -9.93
C VAL A 91 11.88 7.12 -11.17
N ASN A 92 12.29 7.58 -12.34
CA ASN A 92 11.72 7.23 -13.63
C ASN A 92 12.80 7.27 -14.71
N ALA A 93 12.44 6.86 -15.93
CA ALA A 93 13.38 6.75 -17.05
C ALA A 93 14.10 8.08 -17.40
N THR A 94 13.51 9.24 -17.09
CA THR A 94 14.08 10.56 -17.42
C THR A 94 15.01 11.10 -16.34
N ASN A 95 14.90 10.63 -15.10
CA ASN A 95 15.67 11.15 -13.96
C ASN A 95 16.49 10.08 -13.21
N GLN A 96 16.54 8.84 -13.70
CA GLN A 96 17.27 7.74 -13.06
C GLN A 96 18.76 8.07 -12.81
N ASP A 97 19.43 8.73 -13.75
CA ASP A 97 20.86 9.08 -13.60
C ASP A 97 21.06 10.09 -12.46
N ILE A 98 20.09 11.00 -12.26
CA ILE A 98 20.09 11.98 -11.16
C ILE A 98 19.83 11.26 -9.83
N ALA A 99 18.91 10.29 -9.82
CA ALA A 99 18.63 9.47 -8.63
C ALA A 99 19.86 8.66 -8.19
N GLU A 100 20.59 8.07 -9.14
CA GLU A 100 21.84 7.33 -8.90
C GLU A 100 22.94 8.25 -8.36
N TYR A 101 23.06 9.44 -8.93
CA TYR A 101 23.98 10.45 -8.41
C TYR A 101 23.62 10.84 -6.96
N ALA A 102 22.33 11.10 -6.68
CA ALA A 102 21.85 11.45 -5.35
C ALA A 102 22.12 10.34 -4.32
N ALA A 103 21.90 9.07 -4.69
CA ALA A 103 22.14 7.91 -3.83
C ALA A 103 23.62 7.74 -3.47
N THR A 104 24.53 8.07 -4.39
CA THR A 104 25.98 7.96 -4.18
C THR A 104 26.62 9.20 -3.56
N HIS A 105 25.90 10.32 -3.51
CA HIS A 105 26.40 11.61 -2.99
C HIS A 105 25.42 12.20 -1.95
N PRO A 106 25.21 11.52 -0.80
CA PRO A 106 24.27 11.97 0.22
C PRO A 106 24.65 13.36 0.75
N GLY A 107 23.66 14.25 0.87
CA GLY A 107 23.84 15.62 1.35
C GLY A 107 24.29 16.64 0.29
N GLN A 108 24.53 16.21 -0.95
CA GLN A 108 24.89 17.11 -2.07
C GLN A 108 23.72 17.41 -3.01
N THR A 109 22.57 16.74 -2.82
CA THR A 109 21.38 16.92 -3.65
C THR A 109 20.15 17.21 -2.77
N SER A 110 19.16 17.88 -3.37
CA SER A 110 17.83 18.12 -2.78
C SER A 110 16.82 17.02 -3.12
N TRP A 111 17.27 15.86 -3.64
CA TRP A 111 16.41 14.84 -4.25
C TRP A 111 15.17 14.48 -3.39
N HIS A 112 15.35 14.22 -2.10
CA HIS A 112 14.25 13.89 -1.19
C HIS A 112 13.29 15.06 -0.91
N GLN A 113 13.77 16.29 -1.01
CA GLN A 113 12.94 17.51 -0.85
C GLN A 113 12.11 17.78 -2.11
N ASP A 114 12.66 17.44 -3.28
CA ASP A 114 12.03 17.65 -4.59
C ASP A 114 10.96 16.59 -4.91
N HIS A 115 10.94 15.47 -4.18
CA HIS A 115 10.00 14.36 -4.38
C HIS A 115 9.22 14.03 -3.09
N PRO A 116 8.40 14.96 -2.56
CA PRO A 116 7.58 14.69 -1.39
C PRO A 116 6.56 13.56 -1.66
N LEU A 117 6.26 12.80 -0.62
CA LEU A 117 5.30 11.70 -0.65
C LEU A 117 3.93 12.18 -0.15
N GLU A 118 2.87 11.90 -0.91
CA GLU A 118 1.49 12.13 -0.48
C GLU A 118 1.03 11.03 0.48
N ASP A 119 -0.12 11.18 1.12
CA ASP A 119 -0.57 10.23 2.15
C ASP A 119 -0.82 8.82 1.56
N VAL A 120 -1.26 8.74 0.30
CA VAL A 120 -1.40 7.46 -0.42
C VAL A 120 -0.04 6.85 -0.76
N ASN A 121 1.00 7.68 -0.98
CA ASN A 121 2.35 7.16 -1.15
C ASN A 121 2.83 6.45 0.11
N ASP A 122 2.60 7.01 1.30
CA ASP A 122 3.00 6.39 2.56
C ASP A 122 2.33 5.02 2.76
N LEU A 123 1.05 4.89 2.37
CA LEU A 123 0.33 3.62 2.39
C LEU A 123 0.93 2.58 1.42
N VAL A 124 1.27 2.99 0.19
CA VAL A 124 1.94 2.10 -0.77
C VAL A 124 3.37 1.78 -0.36
N HIS A 125 4.06 2.70 0.31
CA HIS A 125 5.40 2.48 0.84
C HIS A 125 5.36 1.43 1.96
N SER A 126 4.38 1.55 2.85
CA SER A 126 4.10 0.55 3.89
C SER A 126 3.86 -0.83 3.28
N LEU A 127 3.04 -0.90 2.23
CA LEU A 127 2.76 -2.12 1.48
C LEU A 127 4.03 -2.77 0.90
N ILE A 128 4.90 -2.00 0.24
CA ILE A 128 6.17 -2.49 -0.32
C ILE A 128 7.03 -3.11 0.76
N HIS A 129 7.25 -2.41 1.89
CA HIS A 129 8.04 -2.95 3.00
C HIS A 129 7.36 -4.12 3.71
N ARG A 130 6.03 -4.20 3.69
CA ARG A 130 5.36 -5.39 4.25
C ARG A 130 5.66 -6.64 3.43
N TYR A 131 5.85 -6.51 2.11
CA TYR A 131 6.33 -7.61 1.28
C TYR A 131 7.81 -7.92 1.45
N GLU A 132 8.60 -6.98 1.94
CA GLU A 132 9.95 -7.29 2.41
C GLU A 132 9.95 -8.24 3.62
N GLY A 133 8.91 -8.20 4.45
CA GLY A 133 8.76 -9.13 5.56
C GLY A 133 9.86 -9.02 6.61
N ASP A 134 10.47 -10.14 7.00
CA ASP A 134 11.53 -10.17 8.02
C ASP A 134 12.93 -9.81 7.47
N PHE A 135 13.07 -9.57 6.16
CA PHE A 135 14.35 -9.18 5.60
C PHE A 135 14.81 -7.83 6.16
N MET A 136 16.09 -7.74 6.50
CA MET A 136 16.71 -6.52 7.01
C MET A 136 17.01 -5.56 5.85
N GLY A 137 16.41 -4.38 5.93
CA GLY A 137 16.36 -3.42 4.84
C GLY A 137 16.85 -2.03 5.20
N GLU A 138 16.08 -1.04 4.76
CA GLU A 138 16.33 0.37 4.98
C GLU A 138 16.52 0.68 6.48
N GLY A 139 17.54 1.49 6.80
CA GLY A 139 17.82 1.93 8.16
C GLY A 139 18.28 0.83 9.12
N GLY A 140 18.53 -0.40 8.65
CA GLY A 140 18.86 -1.53 9.52
C GLY A 140 17.64 -2.04 10.31
N HIS A 141 16.45 -1.85 9.78
CA HIS A 141 15.17 -2.35 10.31
C HIS A 141 14.62 -3.46 9.42
N SER A 142 13.76 -4.33 9.97
CA SER A 142 13.06 -5.31 9.14
C SER A 142 12.03 -4.65 8.24
N GLY A 143 11.64 -5.32 7.15
CA GLY A 143 10.52 -4.91 6.31
C GLY A 143 9.24 -4.62 7.11
N PHE A 144 8.89 -5.47 8.07
CA PHE A 144 7.73 -5.21 8.94
C PHE A 144 7.88 -3.97 9.83
N GLU A 145 9.07 -3.69 10.35
CA GLU A 145 9.33 -2.46 11.12
C GLU A 145 9.20 -1.22 10.23
N ASN A 146 9.78 -1.25 9.03
CA ASN A 146 9.66 -0.18 8.04
C ASN A 146 8.21 -0.01 7.56
N ALA A 147 7.47 -1.10 7.38
CA ALA A 147 6.07 -1.07 7.01
C ALA A 147 5.23 -0.31 8.05
N LYS A 148 5.48 -0.52 9.36
CA LYS A 148 4.79 0.21 10.42
C LYS A 148 5.19 1.67 10.46
N TYR A 149 6.46 1.99 10.25
CA TYR A 149 6.94 3.37 10.17
C TYR A 149 6.19 4.15 9.09
N TRP A 150 6.12 3.59 7.88
CA TRP A 150 5.42 4.20 6.74
C TRP A 150 3.90 4.20 6.90
N ALA A 151 3.31 3.15 7.47
CA ALA A 151 1.88 3.14 7.81
C ALA A 151 1.52 4.30 8.74
N ALA A 152 2.43 4.70 9.64
CA ALA A 152 2.30 5.85 10.52
C ALA A 152 2.69 7.19 9.86
N GLY A 153 2.71 7.28 8.53
CA GLY A 153 3.02 8.50 7.78
C GLY A 153 4.51 8.81 7.67
N GLY A 154 5.38 7.85 8.00
CA GLY A 154 6.83 7.99 7.88
C GLY A 154 7.35 9.29 8.53
N PRO A 155 7.96 10.21 7.75
CA PRO A 155 8.43 11.52 8.22
C PRO A 155 7.33 12.47 8.74
N LYS A 156 6.08 12.31 8.31
CA LYS A 156 4.94 13.17 8.73
C LYS A 156 4.45 12.88 10.15
N GLU A 157 4.79 11.71 10.67
CA GLU A 157 4.52 11.31 12.05
C GLU A 157 3.04 11.34 12.49
N TYR A 158 2.17 10.60 11.80
CA TYR A 158 0.78 10.47 12.21
C TYR A 158 0.67 9.84 13.61
N LYS A 159 -0.15 10.47 14.46
CA LYS A 159 -0.35 10.06 15.86
C LYS A 159 -1.69 9.41 16.13
N ASN A 160 -2.71 9.70 15.32
CA ASN A 160 -4.07 9.24 15.52
C ASN A 160 -4.69 8.77 14.20
N PHE A 161 -5.16 7.54 14.15
CA PHE A 161 -5.90 6.95 13.04
C PHE A 161 -7.38 6.85 13.41
N GLY A 162 -8.27 7.20 12.48
CA GLY A 162 -9.71 7.05 12.65
C GLY A 162 -10.45 8.18 13.35
N ASN A 163 -9.74 9.18 13.90
CA ASN A 163 -10.33 10.37 14.51
C ASN A 163 -10.50 11.55 13.53
N THR A 164 -10.29 11.33 12.24
CA THR A 164 -10.40 12.38 11.22
C THR A 164 -11.77 12.34 10.56
N ASP A 165 -12.57 13.39 10.79
CA ASP A 165 -13.79 13.74 10.05
C ASP A 165 -13.51 14.09 8.55
N ALA A 166 -12.32 13.77 8.04
CA ALA A 166 -11.86 14.20 6.74
C ALA A 166 -12.12 13.13 5.66
N ALA A 167 -12.65 13.59 4.53
CA ALA A 167 -12.69 12.95 3.23
C ALA A 167 -11.27 12.76 2.64
N SER A 168 -10.34 12.16 3.40
CA SER A 168 -9.04 11.79 2.85
C SER A 168 -9.14 10.45 2.12
N SER A 169 -8.45 10.37 1.00
CA SER A 169 -8.27 9.16 0.17
C SER A 169 -7.94 7.92 1.00
N VAL A 170 -7.02 8.07 1.97
CA VAL A 170 -6.59 6.99 2.88
C VAL A 170 -7.73 6.54 3.80
N SER A 171 -8.57 7.47 4.29
CA SER A 171 -9.75 7.14 5.11
C SER A 171 -10.76 6.30 4.32
N LEU A 172 -10.98 6.61 3.04
CA LEU A 172 -11.86 5.84 2.16
C LEU A 172 -11.32 4.43 1.90
N ILE A 173 -10.02 4.29 1.62
CA ILE A 173 -9.35 3.00 1.43
C ILE A 173 -9.48 2.14 2.69
N HIS A 174 -9.20 2.70 3.87
CA HIS A 174 -9.32 2.00 5.15
C HIS A 174 -10.76 1.56 5.45
N LYS A 175 -11.77 2.40 5.16
CA LYS A 175 -13.18 2.04 5.30
C LYS A 175 -13.54 0.86 4.39
N ALA A 176 -13.11 0.88 3.14
CA ALA A 176 -13.37 -0.19 2.19
C ALA A 176 -12.70 -1.51 2.61
N LEU A 177 -11.44 -1.47 3.10
CA LEU A 177 -10.74 -2.62 3.67
C LEU A 177 -11.48 -3.23 4.86
N LEU A 178 -11.92 -2.38 5.79
CA LEU A 178 -12.65 -2.81 6.98
C LEU A 178 -13.99 -3.46 6.61
N GLN A 179 -14.77 -2.83 5.73
CA GLN A 179 -16.07 -3.36 5.29
C GLN A 179 -15.92 -4.69 4.56
N TRP A 180 -14.98 -4.77 3.62
CA TRP A 180 -14.75 -5.97 2.83
C TRP A 180 -14.24 -7.13 3.71
N SER A 181 -13.24 -6.87 4.56
CA SER A 181 -12.68 -7.89 5.46
C SER A 181 -13.72 -8.44 6.43
N SER A 182 -14.63 -7.60 6.93
CA SER A 182 -15.73 -8.03 7.82
C SER A 182 -16.69 -9.03 7.15
N LEU A 183 -16.84 -8.97 5.83
CA LEU A 183 -17.74 -9.85 5.07
C LEU A 183 -17.04 -11.12 4.58
N HIS A 184 -15.79 -10.99 4.11
CA HIS A 184 -15.10 -12.04 3.37
C HIS A 184 -14.01 -12.77 4.17
N THR A 185 -13.46 -12.11 5.19
CA THR A 185 -12.44 -12.67 6.09
C THR A 185 -12.82 -12.41 7.56
N PRO A 186 -14.04 -12.79 8.02
CA PRO A 186 -14.58 -12.35 9.30
C PRO A 186 -13.77 -12.81 10.52
N LYS A 187 -13.06 -13.94 10.44
CA LYS A 187 -12.17 -14.40 11.51
C LYS A 187 -11.01 -13.40 11.71
N ILE A 188 -10.29 -13.08 10.64
CA ILE A 188 -9.22 -12.08 10.66
C ILE A 188 -9.74 -10.68 11.02
N ALA A 189 -10.91 -10.30 10.50
CA ALA A 189 -11.50 -8.98 10.75
C ALA A 189 -11.87 -8.77 12.23
N ALA A 190 -12.45 -9.79 12.88
CA ALA A 190 -12.82 -9.74 14.29
C ALA A 190 -11.59 -9.81 15.22
N ASP A 191 -10.58 -10.58 14.85
CA ASP A 191 -9.45 -10.88 15.73
C ASP A 191 -8.30 -9.86 15.62
N VAL A 192 -8.14 -9.20 14.46
CA VAL A 192 -6.89 -8.49 14.14
C VAL A 192 -7.12 -7.04 13.70
N VAL A 193 -7.90 -6.79 12.66
CA VAL A 193 -7.85 -5.50 11.92
C VAL A 193 -8.97 -4.52 12.26
N SER A 194 -9.95 -4.92 13.07
CA SER A 194 -11.01 -4.05 13.62
C SER A 194 -11.01 -4.15 15.14
N THR A 195 -11.03 -3.01 15.82
CA THR A 195 -10.87 -2.98 17.28
C THR A 195 -12.15 -2.42 17.93
N ASN A 196 -12.72 -3.13 18.89
CA ASN A 196 -13.88 -2.61 19.66
C ASN A 196 -13.46 -1.51 20.64
N SER A 197 -12.16 -1.35 20.88
CA SER A 197 -11.55 -0.35 21.75
C SER A 197 -10.34 0.27 21.06
N ALA A 198 -9.97 1.49 21.44
CA ALA A 198 -8.77 2.12 20.90
C ALA A 198 -7.53 1.26 21.19
N ARG A 199 -6.62 1.14 20.22
CA ARG A 199 -5.35 0.43 20.37
C ARG A 199 -4.19 1.39 20.25
N ILE A 200 -3.13 1.14 21.03
CA ILE A 200 -1.91 1.94 21.03
C ILE A 200 -0.78 1.07 20.52
N HIS A 201 -0.10 1.53 19.47
CA HIS A 201 1.02 0.86 18.83
C HIS A 201 2.32 1.64 19.06
N SER A 202 3.40 0.93 19.40
CA SER A 202 4.73 1.51 19.55
C SER A 202 5.55 1.26 18.28
N ILE A 203 5.90 2.34 17.58
CA ILE A 203 6.54 2.30 16.26
C ILE A 203 7.90 2.97 16.33
N ILE A 204 8.88 2.43 15.60
CA ILE A 204 10.19 3.04 15.46
C ILE A 204 10.05 4.26 14.55
N ALA A 205 10.50 5.41 15.02
CA ALA A 205 10.57 6.67 14.30
C ALA A 205 12.00 6.95 13.82
N SER A 206 12.15 8.02 13.04
CA SER A 206 13.46 8.46 12.55
C SER A 206 14.44 8.69 13.71
N GLY A 207 15.69 8.23 13.55
CA GLY A 207 16.72 8.28 14.59
C GLY A 207 16.56 7.22 15.69
N GLY A 208 15.81 6.15 15.46
CA GLY A 208 15.71 4.99 16.36
C GLY A 208 14.86 5.19 17.61
N LYS A 209 14.20 6.34 17.76
CA LYS A 209 13.28 6.61 18.88
C LYS A 209 11.95 5.92 18.65
N ARG A 210 11.28 5.48 19.72
CA ARG A 210 9.91 4.95 19.60
C ARG A 210 8.88 6.07 19.76
N ARG A 211 7.83 6.05 18.94
CA ARG A 211 6.63 6.89 19.07
C ARG A 211 5.39 6.03 19.27
N GLN A 212 4.35 6.64 19.85
CA GLN A 212 3.06 5.98 20.08
C GLN A 212 2.04 6.47 19.06
N VAL A 213 1.30 5.53 18.48
CA VAL A 213 0.22 5.80 17.53
C VAL A 213 -1.05 5.17 18.05
N VAL A 214 -2.15 5.92 18.03
CA VAL A 214 -3.45 5.47 18.50
C VAL A 214 -4.35 5.18 17.30
N VAL A 215 -4.94 3.98 17.27
CA VAL A 215 -5.99 3.60 16.32
C VAL A 215 -7.33 3.66 17.05
N ALA A 216 -8.26 4.46 16.53
CA ALA A 216 -9.59 4.61 17.09
C ALA A 216 -10.42 3.32 16.96
N PRO A 217 -11.40 3.08 17.85
CA PRO A 217 -12.31 1.95 17.73
C PRO A 217 -13.04 1.94 16.39
N GLY A 218 -13.34 0.74 15.87
CA GLY A 218 -14.11 0.55 14.63
C GLY A 218 -13.39 1.02 13.37
N CYS A 219 -12.08 1.22 13.43
CA CYS A 219 -11.25 1.60 12.29
C CYS A 219 -10.37 0.42 11.84
N TRP A 220 -9.96 0.46 10.58
CA TRP A 220 -8.90 -0.40 10.07
C TRP A 220 -7.61 -0.15 10.85
N ASP A 221 -7.04 -1.21 11.44
CA ASP A 221 -5.77 -1.19 12.17
C ASP A 221 -4.64 -1.71 11.26
N PRO A 222 -3.92 -0.81 10.56
CA PRO A 222 -2.85 -1.23 9.64
C PRO A 222 -1.68 -1.88 10.38
N PHE A 223 -1.45 -1.51 11.65
CA PHE A 223 -0.34 -2.04 12.44
C PHE A 223 -0.62 -3.48 12.87
N ALA A 224 -1.84 -3.75 13.33
CA ALA A 224 -2.27 -5.12 13.61
C ALA A 224 -2.29 -5.99 12.34
N PHE A 225 -2.67 -5.42 11.18
CA PHE A 225 -2.59 -6.13 9.91
C PHE A 225 -1.14 -6.51 9.55
N ILE A 226 -0.18 -5.60 9.74
CA ILE A 226 1.25 -5.87 9.56
C ILE A 226 1.73 -6.96 10.52
N ASP A 227 1.34 -6.92 11.80
CA ASP A 227 1.69 -7.95 12.80
C ASP A 227 1.12 -9.33 12.46
N LEU A 228 -0.07 -9.37 11.85
CA LEU A 228 -0.63 -10.63 11.34
C LEU A 228 0.18 -11.16 10.16
N CYS A 229 0.62 -10.27 9.25
CA CYS A 229 1.49 -10.66 8.15
C CYS A 229 2.82 -11.24 8.65
N SER A 230 3.39 -10.68 9.72
CA SER A 230 4.65 -11.19 10.31
C SER A 230 4.51 -12.52 11.04
N THR A 231 3.29 -12.96 11.32
CA THR A 231 3.01 -14.24 11.97
C THR A 231 2.36 -15.26 11.03
N ALA A 232 2.31 -14.96 9.71
CA ALA A 232 1.60 -15.76 8.72
C ALA A 232 1.95 -17.26 8.75
N GLU A 233 3.23 -17.61 8.94
CA GLU A 233 3.68 -19.01 9.00
C GLU A 233 3.14 -19.78 10.21
N GLN A 234 2.74 -19.08 11.27
CA GLN A 234 2.20 -19.65 12.51
C GLN A 234 0.69 -19.84 12.46
N LEU A 235 0.02 -19.26 11.45
CA LEU A 235 -1.42 -19.35 11.26
C LEU A 235 -1.83 -20.72 10.73
N SER A 236 -3.07 -21.13 11.00
CA SER A 236 -3.65 -22.32 10.35
C SER A 236 -3.79 -22.13 8.84
N SER A 237 -3.85 -23.21 8.07
CA SER A 237 -3.97 -23.13 6.59
C SER A 237 -5.16 -22.27 6.14
N LEU A 238 -6.30 -22.35 6.84
CA LEU A 238 -7.47 -21.53 6.55
C LEU A 238 -7.21 -20.04 6.79
N GLU A 239 -6.51 -19.68 7.86
CA GLU A 239 -6.17 -18.29 8.19
C GLU A 239 -5.12 -17.73 7.22
N GLN A 240 -4.17 -18.56 6.80
CA GLN A 240 -3.21 -18.18 5.75
C GLN A 240 -3.90 -17.88 4.42
N ASP A 241 -4.89 -18.69 4.03
CA ASP A 241 -5.66 -18.45 2.81
C ASP A 241 -6.50 -17.17 2.92
N GLN A 242 -7.14 -16.92 4.07
CA GLN A 242 -7.86 -15.67 4.31
C GLN A 242 -6.93 -14.45 4.30
N LEU A 243 -5.73 -14.57 4.87
CA LEU A 243 -4.73 -13.51 4.87
C LEU A 243 -4.30 -13.17 3.43
N LYS A 244 -4.01 -14.18 2.60
CA LYS A 244 -3.66 -13.97 1.18
C LYS A 244 -4.78 -13.25 0.42
N ILE A 245 -6.03 -13.68 0.60
CA ILE A 245 -7.17 -13.03 -0.05
C ILE A 245 -7.27 -11.55 0.37
N LEU A 246 -7.04 -11.24 1.67
CA LEU A 246 -7.07 -9.87 2.16
C LEU A 246 -5.91 -9.01 1.61
N GLN A 247 -4.70 -9.57 1.53
CA GLN A 247 -3.54 -8.91 0.92
C GLN A 247 -3.77 -8.63 -0.58
N GLU A 248 -4.33 -9.60 -1.31
CA GLU A 248 -4.71 -9.41 -2.72
C GLU A 248 -5.80 -8.34 -2.88
N PHE A 249 -6.80 -8.33 -1.99
CA PHE A 249 -7.85 -7.33 -2.02
C PHE A 249 -7.29 -5.92 -1.80
N GLU A 250 -6.40 -5.73 -0.83
CA GLU A 250 -5.76 -4.43 -0.59
C GLU A 250 -4.98 -3.93 -1.81
N LEU A 251 -4.20 -4.80 -2.45
CA LEU A 251 -3.48 -4.48 -3.69
C LEU A 251 -4.42 -4.02 -4.81
N ARG A 252 -5.50 -4.78 -5.05
CA ARG A 252 -6.49 -4.47 -6.08
C ARG A 252 -7.22 -3.18 -5.79
N LEU A 253 -7.59 -2.95 -4.53
CA LEU A 253 -8.25 -1.72 -4.08
C LEU A 253 -7.36 -0.52 -4.32
N LEU A 254 -6.09 -0.58 -3.92
CA LEU A 254 -5.11 0.49 -4.11
C LEU A 254 -4.86 0.78 -5.59
N LEU A 255 -4.64 -0.26 -6.41
CA LEU A 255 -4.44 -0.07 -7.84
C LEU A 255 -5.66 0.58 -8.49
N ARG A 256 -6.88 0.10 -8.17
CA ARG A 256 -8.12 0.66 -8.68
C ARG A 256 -8.29 2.11 -8.23
N TYR A 257 -8.04 2.40 -6.95
CA TYR A 257 -8.12 3.74 -6.39
C TYR A 257 -7.25 4.72 -7.21
N VAL A 258 -5.98 4.39 -7.39
CA VAL A 258 -5.04 5.26 -8.12
C VAL A 258 -5.42 5.41 -9.59
N LEU A 259 -5.84 4.33 -10.26
CA LEU A 259 -6.26 4.40 -11.66
C LEU A 259 -7.51 5.27 -11.87
N LEU A 260 -8.42 5.30 -10.89
CA LEU A 260 -9.61 6.15 -10.92
C LEU A 260 -9.25 7.61 -10.62
N GLU A 261 -8.39 7.85 -9.64
CA GLU A 261 -7.88 9.19 -9.31
C GLU A 261 -7.17 9.83 -10.51
N GLN A 262 -6.32 9.07 -11.22
CA GLN A 262 -5.67 9.51 -12.46
C GLN A 262 -6.64 9.93 -13.57
N ARG A 263 -7.86 9.37 -13.56
CA ARG A 263 -8.90 9.68 -14.54
C ARG A 263 -9.80 10.83 -14.09
N GLY A 264 -9.52 11.44 -12.94
CA GLY A 264 -10.35 12.49 -12.36
C GLY A 264 -11.74 12.01 -11.97
N CYS A 265 -11.92 10.72 -11.70
CA CYS A 265 -13.21 10.18 -11.27
C CYS A 265 -13.49 10.56 -9.81
N ASP A 266 -14.76 10.83 -9.50
CA ASP A 266 -15.19 11.03 -8.11
C ASP A 266 -15.15 9.69 -7.36
N LEU A 267 -14.20 9.59 -6.44
CA LEU A 267 -13.88 8.38 -5.70
C LEU A 267 -14.89 8.10 -4.58
N GLU A 268 -15.54 9.12 -4.03
CA GLU A 268 -16.56 8.94 -2.99
C GLU A 268 -17.80 8.25 -3.55
N ILE A 269 -18.22 8.64 -4.76
CA ILE A 269 -19.34 8.06 -5.49
C ILE A 269 -19.06 6.59 -5.86
N LEU A 270 -17.84 6.28 -6.28
CA LEU A 270 -17.47 4.93 -6.72
C LEU A 270 -17.16 3.95 -5.58
N LEU A 271 -16.67 4.43 -4.43
CA LEU A 271 -16.40 3.60 -3.25
C LEU A 271 -17.61 3.47 -2.32
N SER A 272 -18.58 4.39 -2.40
CA SER A 272 -19.87 4.28 -1.69
C SER A 272 -20.88 3.37 -2.38
N GLY A 273 -20.66 3.03 -3.66
CA GLY A 273 -21.58 2.22 -4.45
C GLY A 273 -22.80 2.99 -4.96
N GLU A 274 -22.81 4.33 -4.87
CA GLU A 274 -23.84 5.18 -5.48
C GLU A 274 -23.47 5.43 -6.96
N GLU A 275 -23.85 4.53 -7.87
CA GLU A 275 -23.73 4.84 -9.31
C GLU A 275 -24.65 6.03 -9.65
N GLN A 276 -24.09 7.08 -10.26
CA GLN A 276 -24.87 8.17 -10.85
C GLN A 276 -25.81 7.60 -11.92
N GLN A 277 -27.11 7.82 -11.73
CA GLN A 277 -28.18 7.50 -12.69
C GLN A 277 -28.10 8.35 -13.95
#